data_AF-M1BG67-F1
#
_entry.id   AF-M1BG67-F1
#
_cell.length_a   1.000
_cell.length_b   1.000
_cell.length_c   1.000
_cell.angle_alpha   90.00
_cell.angle_beta   90.00
_cell.angle_gamma   90.00
#
_symmetry.space_group_name_H-M   'P 1'
#
loop_
_entity.id
_entity.type
_entity.pdbx_description
1 polymer ?
#
loop_
_entity_poly.entity_id
_entity_poly.type
_entity_poly.pdbx_seq_one_letter_code
_entity_poly.pdbx_strand_id
1 'polypeptide(L)'
;MDGTNNGRTQLHDSSEYDRKSEVQAFDDSKVGVKGLLDAGITKLPRIFLHNQPVIEKKSDSNAVNKLSIPVIDFEGLGKTAVQQADIVREIKDASENWGFFQIVHHEIPSRVMEKVLEGVHHFHEQDSEVKKKFYFRDVTRKFTYNTNYDLHKASTANWRDTLYCVMAPNPPRNSRGLQLITNDKFNSVLHRVLAKNVGPRISVASLFRMQFQEGSESRLYGPIKELLSEENPPMYREPSRNEYVAYLYSKGLDGTSLLSQYFKLQK
;
A
#
# COMPACT_ATOMS: atom_id res chain seq x y z
N MET A 1 -16.15 -10.15 -46.49
CA MET A 1 -15.49 -11.46 -46.50
C MET A 1 -14.30 -11.36 -45.57
N ASP A 2 -14.20 -12.38 -44.72
CA ASP A 2 -13.45 -12.48 -43.48
C ASP A 2 -11.93 -12.28 -43.61
N GLY A 3 -11.32 -11.89 -42.48
CA GLY A 3 -9.89 -12.01 -42.33
C GLY A 3 -9.23 -11.29 -41.15
N THR A 4 -9.90 -11.14 -40.01
CA THR A 4 -9.25 -10.72 -38.75
C THR A 4 -8.23 -11.76 -38.28
N ASN A 5 -6.94 -11.49 -38.50
CA ASN A 5 -5.86 -12.31 -37.99
C ASN A 5 -5.57 -11.93 -36.52
N ASN A 6 -6.35 -12.51 -35.61
CA ASN A 6 -6.01 -12.57 -34.20
C ASN A 6 -4.79 -13.46 -34.02
N GLY A 7 -3.61 -12.83 -33.91
CA GLY A 7 -2.37 -13.49 -33.52
C GLY A 7 -2.46 -14.05 -32.10
N ARG A 8 -3.14 -15.19 -31.95
CA ARG A 8 -2.92 -16.14 -30.86
C ARG A 8 -1.50 -16.66 -31.04
N THR A 9 -0.54 -16.09 -30.33
CA THR A 9 0.71 -16.78 -30.07
C THR A 9 0.35 -17.98 -29.19
N GLN A 10 0.31 -19.16 -29.81
CA GLN A 10 0.18 -20.43 -29.11
C GLN A 10 1.30 -20.52 -28.06
N LEU A 11 0.93 -20.60 -26.79
CA LEU A 11 1.83 -20.99 -25.72
C LEU A 11 2.13 -22.48 -25.88
N HIS A 12 3.09 -22.79 -26.75
CA HIS A 12 3.80 -24.04 -26.72
C HIS A 12 5.09 -23.81 -25.92
N ASP A 13 5.06 -24.06 -24.62
CA ASP A 13 6.19 -24.70 -23.95
C ASP A 13 5.75 -25.41 -22.67
N SER A 14 5.74 -26.74 -22.74
CA SER A 14 5.42 -27.67 -21.67
C SER A 14 6.67 -27.99 -20.85
N SER A 15 7.14 -27.01 -20.08
CA SER A 15 7.95 -27.25 -18.89
C SER A 15 7.15 -26.74 -17.69
N GLU A 16 6.92 -27.58 -16.69
CA GLU A 16 6.28 -27.20 -15.43
C GLU A 16 6.97 -25.95 -14.86
N TYR A 17 6.31 -24.80 -14.91
CA TYR A 17 6.89 -23.54 -14.50
C TYR A 17 7.12 -23.57 -12.98
N ASP A 18 8.37 -23.73 -12.57
CA ASP A 18 8.75 -23.68 -11.16
C ASP A 18 8.90 -22.24 -10.68
N ARG A 19 7.77 -21.63 -10.31
CA ARG A 19 7.72 -20.31 -9.69
C ARG A 19 8.58 -20.22 -8.43
N LYS A 20 8.64 -21.29 -7.62
CA LYS A 20 9.32 -21.26 -6.33
C LYS A 20 10.82 -21.07 -6.54
N SER A 21 11.40 -21.80 -7.49
CA SER A 21 12.82 -21.64 -7.85
C SER A 21 13.12 -20.27 -8.47
N GLU A 22 12.25 -19.74 -9.34
CA GLU A 22 12.44 -18.39 -9.91
C GLU A 22 12.37 -17.29 -8.83
N VAL A 23 11.40 -17.37 -7.90
CA VAL A 23 11.32 -16.45 -6.75
C VAL A 23 12.55 -16.55 -5.87
N GLN A 24 13.00 -17.76 -5.55
CA GLN A 24 14.17 -17.96 -4.70
C GLN A 24 15.43 -17.38 -5.35
N ALA A 25 15.67 -17.67 -6.63
CA ALA A 25 16.82 -17.14 -7.36
C ALA A 25 16.79 -15.60 -7.44
N PHE A 26 15.62 -15.02 -7.69
CA PHE A 26 15.45 -13.57 -7.69
C PHE A 26 15.74 -12.97 -6.31
N ASP A 27 15.22 -13.58 -5.24
CA ASP A 27 15.42 -13.09 -3.88
C ASP A 27 16.87 -13.22 -3.41
N ASP A 28 17.52 -14.34 -3.70
CA ASP A 28 18.93 -14.60 -3.35
C ASP A 28 19.89 -13.65 -4.07
N SER A 29 19.51 -13.18 -5.27
CA SER A 29 20.28 -12.17 -5.98
C SER A 29 20.36 -10.85 -5.21
N LYS A 30 19.31 -10.49 -4.45
CA LYS A 30 19.18 -9.25 -3.67
C LYS A 30 19.37 -7.96 -4.48
N VAL A 31 19.29 -8.03 -5.81
CA VAL A 31 19.51 -6.86 -6.70
C VAL A 31 18.25 -6.03 -6.91
N GLY A 32 17.08 -6.62 -6.62
CA GLY A 32 15.78 -5.99 -6.81
C GLY A 32 15.40 -5.76 -8.27
N VAL A 33 14.25 -5.12 -8.48
CA VAL A 33 13.72 -4.79 -9.82
C VAL A 33 14.64 -3.80 -10.54
N LYS A 34 15.19 -2.81 -9.82
CA LYS A 34 16.15 -1.87 -10.42
C LYS A 34 17.39 -2.60 -10.95
N GLY A 35 17.93 -3.56 -10.21
CA GLY A 35 19.07 -4.35 -10.66
C GLY A 35 18.78 -5.19 -11.90
N LEU A 36 17.55 -5.72 -12.05
CA LEU A 36 17.13 -6.38 -13.30
C LEU A 36 17.10 -5.41 -14.49
N LEU A 37 16.55 -4.20 -14.28
CA LEU A 37 16.51 -3.16 -15.30
C LEU A 37 17.91 -2.74 -15.74
N ASP A 38 18.80 -2.50 -14.78
CA ASP A 38 20.19 -2.08 -15.04
C ASP A 38 20.98 -3.18 -15.78
N ALA A 39 20.62 -4.45 -15.58
CA ALA A 39 21.18 -5.59 -16.32
C ALA A 39 20.65 -5.71 -17.77
N GLY A 40 19.74 -4.84 -18.20
CA GLY A 40 19.26 -4.77 -19.58
C GLY A 40 18.35 -5.93 -19.99
N ILE A 41 17.55 -6.48 -19.06
CA ILE A 41 16.63 -7.57 -19.40
C ILE A 41 15.68 -7.17 -20.55
N THR A 42 15.47 -8.09 -21.48
CA THR A 42 14.58 -7.90 -22.64
C THR A 42 13.24 -8.62 -22.48
N LYS A 43 13.15 -9.52 -21.50
CA LYS A 43 11.94 -10.27 -21.15
C LYS A 43 11.67 -10.13 -19.67
N LEU A 44 10.41 -9.91 -19.34
CA LEU A 44 9.96 -9.82 -17.95
C LEU A 44 9.96 -11.23 -17.32
N PRO A 45 10.58 -11.42 -16.14
CA PRO A 45 10.50 -12.69 -15.41
C PRO A 45 9.04 -13.06 -15.09
N ARG A 46 8.73 -14.36 -15.13
CA ARG A 46 7.33 -14.82 -15.04
C ARG A 46 6.71 -14.54 -13.67
N ILE A 47 7.52 -14.42 -12.63
CA ILE A 47 7.07 -14.00 -11.28
C ILE A 47 6.36 -12.64 -11.26
N PHE A 48 6.61 -11.75 -12.23
CA PHE A 48 5.95 -10.43 -12.33
C PHE A 48 4.76 -10.41 -13.29
N LEU A 49 4.50 -11.51 -14.00
CA LEU A 49 3.33 -11.61 -14.89
C LEU A 49 2.08 -11.87 -14.06
N HIS A 50 1.09 -10.99 -14.21
CA HIS A 50 -0.19 -11.15 -13.55
C HIS A 50 -1.08 -12.07 -14.39
N ASN A 51 -1.32 -13.28 -13.89
CA ASN A 51 -2.08 -14.32 -14.60
C ASN A 51 -3.60 -14.15 -14.49
N GLN A 52 -4.07 -13.24 -13.63
CA GLN A 52 -5.49 -12.92 -13.60
C GLN A 52 -5.78 -11.87 -14.68
N PRO A 53 -6.90 -12.00 -15.43
CA PRO A 53 -7.39 -10.88 -16.20
C PRO A 53 -7.61 -9.76 -15.20
N VAL A 54 -6.74 -8.76 -15.24
CA VAL A 54 -7.07 -7.48 -14.67
C VAL A 54 -8.36 -7.12 -15.38
N ILE A 55 -9.49 -7.19 -14.66
CA ILE A 55 -10.71 -6.59 -15.15
C ILE A 55 -10.37 -5.10 -15.19
N GLU A 56 -9.80 -4.66 -16.31
CA GLU A 56 -10.04 -3.34 -16.82
C GLU A 56 -11.54 -3.30 -17.00
N LYS A 57 -12.26 -2.95 -15.92
CA LYS A 57 -13.49 -2.24 -16.10
C LYS A 57 -13.02 -1.04 -16.91
N LYS A 58 -13.20 -1.11 -18.23
CA LYS A 58 -13.27 0.08 -19.08
C LYS A 58 -14.41 0.85 -18.47
N SER A 59 -14.08 1.62 -17.45
CA SER A 59 -14.93 2.63 -16.89
C SER A 59 -15.36 3.46 -18.07
N ASP A 60 -16.66 3.60 -18.27
CA ASP A 60 -17.22 4.51 -19.26
C ASP A 60 -16.40 5.81 -19.20
N SER A 61 -15.78 6.19 -20.31
CA SER A 61 -14.95 7.39 -20.40
C SER A 61 -15.73 8.63 -19.91
N ASN A 62 -17.06 8.59 -20.02
CA ASN A 62 -17.99 9.59 -19.51
C ASN A 62 -18.15 9.61 -17.98
N ALA A 63 -17.93 8.49 -17.27
CA ALA A 63 -18.00 8.41 -15.81
C ALA A 63 -16.66 8.75 -15.13
N VAL A 64 -15.53 8.39 -15.75
CA VAL A 64 -14.18 8.74 -15.23
C VAL A 64 -13.95 10.24 -15.24
N ASN A 65 -14.43 10.94 -16.28
CA ASN A 65 -14.31 12.39 -16.39
C ASN A 65 -15.13 13.16 -15.33
N LYS A 66 -15.96 12.49 -14.53
CA LYS A 66 -16.75 13.10 -13.45
C LYS A 66 -16.24 12.77 -12.05
N LEU A 67 -15.31 11.83 -11.91
CA LEU A 67 -14.81 11.41 -10.59
C LEU A 67 -13.50 12.14 -10.27
N SER A 68 -13.61 13.27 -9.55
CA SER A 68 -12.45 13.98 -9.01
C SER A 68 -12.23 13.58 -7.55
N ILE A 69 -11.06 13.05 -7.23
CA ILE A 69 -10.64 12.82 -5.84
C ILE A 69 -10.73 14.17 -5.09
N PRO A 70 -11.36 14.22 -3.91
CA PRO A 70 -11.48 15.46 -3.14
C PRO A 70 -10.11 16.10 -2.89
N VAL A 71 -10.05 17.43 -3.02
CA VAL A 71 -8.88 18.25 -2.69
C VAL A 71 -9.28 19.16 -1.54
N ILE A 72 -8.61 19.03 -0.41
CA ILE A 72 -8.90 19.80 0.80
C ILE A 72 -7.80 20.84 0.97
N ASP A 73 -8.20 22.09 1.08
CA ASP A 73 -7.29 23.20 1.29
C ASP A 73 -7.03 23.39 2.79
N PHE A 74 -5.76 23.31 3.20
CA PHE A 74 -5.37 23.55 4.59
C PHE A 74 -5.02 25.02 4.87
N GLU A 75 -5.20 25.91 3.88
CA GLU A 75 -5.04 27.34 4.09
C GLU A 75 -5.95 27.82 5.23
N GLY A 76 -5.34 28.38 6.26
CA GLY A 76 -6.08 28.88 7.41
C GLY A 76 -6.41 27.85 8.49
N LEU A 77 -5.89 26.62 8.38
CA LEU A 77 -5.93 25.66 9.47
C LEU A 77 -5.35 26.27 10.76
N GLY A 78 -6.17 26.30 11.81
CA GLY A 78 -5.79 26.86 13.12
C GLY A 78 -5.79 28.39 13.20
N LYS A 79 -6.21 29.13 12.13
CA LYS A 79 -6.35 30.59 12.19
C LYS A 79 -7.64 31.03 12.89
N THR A 80 -8.76 30.36 12.61
CA THR A 80 -10.06 30.61 13.28
C THR A 80 -10.79 29.31 13.57
N ALA A 81 -11.67 29.32 14.58
CA ALA A 81 -12.49 28.16 14.91
C ALA A 81 -13.43 27.74 13.77
N VAL A 82 -13.92 28.70 12.98
CA VAL A 82 -14.82 28.45 11.83
C VAL A 82 -14.06 27.74 10.71
N GLN A 83 -12.92 28.28 10.27
CA GLN A 83 -12.10 27.66 9.23
C GLN A 83 -11.62 26.26 9.64
N GLN A 84 -11.23 26.11 10.91
CA GLN A 84 -10.86 24.80 11.43
C GLN A 84 -12.03 23.80 11.40
N ALA A 85 -13.24 24.23 11.74
CA ALA A 85 -14.42 23.38 11.69
C ALA A 85 -14.78 22.96 10.26
N ASP A 86 -14.65 23.87 9.29
CA ASP A 86 -14.88 23.56 7.87
C ASP A 86 -13.88 22.55 7.33
N ILE A 87 -12.59 22.74 7.58
CA ILE A 87 -11.54 21.78 7.16
C ILE A 87 -11.80 20.41 7.80
N VAL A 88 -12.14 20.35 9.10
CA VAL A 88 -12.47 19.09 9.79
C VAL A 88 -13.70 18.42 9.16
N ARG A 89 -14.72 19.18 8.77
CA ARG A 89 -15.91 18.67 8.09
C ARG A 89 -15.57 18.07 6.73
N GLU A 90 -14.72 18.72 5.95
CA GLU A 90 -14.25 18.20 4.65
C GLU A 90 -13.42 16.92 4.81
N ILE A 91 -12.52 16.87 5.79
CA ILE A 91 -11.74 15.65 6.09
C ILE A 91 -12.67 14.51 6.48
N LYS A 92 -13.68 14.78 7.31
CA LYS A 92 -14.68 13.79 7.72
C LYS A 92 -15.44 13.27 6.50
N ASP A 93 -16.00 14.17 5.68
CA ASP A 93 -16.78 13.80 4.49
C ASP A 93 -15.95 12.97 3.51
N ALA A 94 -14.72 13.39 3.20
CA ALA A 94 -13.82 12.65 2.33
C ALA A 94 -13.44 11.27 2.93
N SER A 95 -13.25 11.18 4.25
CA SER A 95 -12.95 9.90 4.91
C SER A 95 -14.13 8.94 4.92
N GLU A 96 -15.36 9.46 5.05
CA GLU A 96 -16.61 8.68 5.04
C GLU A 96 -17.02 8.26 3.63
N ASN A 97 -16.88 9.13 2.63
CA ASN A 97 -17.44 8.88 1.29
C ASN A 97 -16.41 8.40 0.27
N TRP A 98 -15.13 8.73 0.46
CA TRP A 98 -14.07 8.43 -0.51
C TRP A 98 -12.98 7.52 0.05
N GLY A 99 -12.62 7.66 1.33
CA GLY A 99 -11.47 6.99 1.92
C GLY A 99 -10.12 7.43 1.34
N PHE A 100 -10.11 8.48 0.52
CA PHE A 100 -8.92 9.04 -0.13
C PHE A 100 -9.17 10.49 -0.53
N PHE A 101 -8.19 11.37 -0.29
CA PHE A 101 -8.25 12.79 -0.66
C PHE A 101 -6.84 13.35 -0.80
N GLN A 102 -6.73 14.51 -1.46
CA GLN A 102 -5.51 15.29 -1.57
C GLN A 102 -5.57 16.46 -0.60
N ILE A 103 -4.40 16.91 -0.15
CA ILE A 103 -4.26 18.11 0.68
C ILE A 103 -3.37 19.11 -0.06
N VAL A 104 -3.78 20.37 -0.09
CA VAL A 104 -2.96 21.51 -0.56
C VAL A 104 -2.74 22.50 0.59
N HIS A 105 -1.75 23.39 0.45
CA HIS A 105 -1.36 24.32 1.52
C HIS A 105 -1.13 23.64 2.89
N HIS A 106 -0.54 22.45 2.87
CA HIS A 106 -0.24 21.64 4.06
C HIS A 106 0.94 22.17 4.92
N GLU A 107 1.46 23.37 4.65
CA GLU A 107 2.59 24.03 5.34
C GLU A 107 3.95 23.31 5.31
N ILE A 108 4.02 22.07 4.80
CA ILE A 108 5.31 21.39 4.55
C ILE A 108 6.05 22.08 3.38
N PRO A 109 7.26 22.63 3.60
CA PRO A 109 7.99 23.33 2.54
C PRO A 109 8.37 22.40 1.39
N SER A 110 8.20 22.86 0.14
CA SER A 110 8.50 22.07 -1.08
C SER A 110 9.94 21.53 -1.07
N ARG A 111 10.90 22.34 -0.61
CA ARG A 111 12.31 21.94 -0.47
C ARG A 111 12.50 20.68 0.40
N VAL A 112 11.66 20.48 1.42
CA VAL A 112 11.73 19.28 2.27
C VAL A 112 11.26 18.05 1.47
N MET A 113 10.15 18.17 0.75
CA MET A 113 9.62 17.08 -0.08
C MET A 113 10.59 16.72 -1.22
N GLU A 114 11.17 17.71 -1.88
CA GLU A 114 12.20 17.54 -2.91
C GLU A 114 13.41 16.79 -2.36
N LYS A 115 13.98 17.22 -1.23
CA LYS A 115 15.12 16.54 -0.60
C LYS A 115 14.82 15.10 -0.20
N VAL A 116 13.60 14.80 0.22
CA VAL A 116 13.18 13.43 0.53
C VAL A 116 13.14 12.57 -0.73
N LEU A 117 12.57 13.09 -1.83
CA LEU A 117 12.57 12.41 -3.12
C LEU A 117 13.99 12.20 -3.67
N GLU A 118 14.83 13.23 -3.58
CA GLU A 118 16.25 13.15 -3.93
C GLU A 118 16.97 12.09 -3.10
N GLY A 119 16.80 12.07 -1.78
CA GLY A 119 17.46 11.08 -0.91
C GLY A 119 17.06 9.64 -1.26
N VAL A 120 15.78 9.40 -1.55
CA VAL A 120 15.30 8.08 -2.00
C VAL A 120 15.85 7.74 -3.39
N HIS A 121 15.86 8.71 -4.32
CA HIS A 121 16.47 8.53 -5.64
C HIS A 121 17.94 8.12 -5.53
N HIS A 122 18.74 8.90 -4.80
CA HIS A 122 20.16 8.60 -4.57
C HIS A 122 20.35 7.22 -3.93
N PHE A 123 19.49 6.83 -2.98
CA PHE A 123 19.57 5.50 -2.40
C PHE A 123 19.43 4.40 -3.46
N HIS A 124 18.44 4.50 -4.34
CA HIS A 124 18.14 3.49 -5.36
C HIS A 124 19.16 3.46 -6.51
N GLU A 125 19.82 4.58 -6.81
CA GLU A 125 20.88 4.67 -7.81
C GLU A 125 22.26 4.20 -7.32
N GLN A 126 22.42 3.90 -6.03
CA GLN A 126 23.66 3.26 -5.55
C GLN A 126 23.87 1.87 -6.16
N ASP A 127 25.14 1.46 -6.23
CA ASP A 127 25.54 0.11 -6.61
C ASP A 127 24.79 -0.96 -5.82
N SER A 128 24.44 -2.05 -6.51
CA SER A 128 23.73 -3.17 -5.92
C SER A 128 24.45 -3.73 -4.68
N GLU A 129 25.78 -3.79 -4.69
CA GLU A 129 26.56 -4.27 -3.54
C GLU A 129 26.41 -3.40 -2.28
N VAL A 130 26.14 -2.11 -2.44
CA VAL A 130 25.83 -1.23 -1.30
C VAL A 130 24.42 -1.48 -0.79
N LYS A 131 23.43 -1.54 -1.69
CA LYS A 131 22.02 -1.77 -1.33
C LYS A 131 21.79 -3.15 -0.69
N LYS A 132 22.52 -4.19 -1.13
CA LYS A 132 22.46 -5.56 -0.59
C LYS A 132 22.71 -5.65 0.91
N LYS A 133 23.53 -4.74 1.48
CA LYS A 133 23.80 -4.66 2.93
C LYS A 133 22.53 -4.35 3.75
N PHE A 134 21.53 -3.75 3.11
CA PHE A 134 20.25 -3.40 3.70
C PHE A 134 19.12 -4.34 3.28
N TYR A 135 19.43 -5.38 2.49
CA TYR A 135 18.43 -6.30 1.97
C TYR A 135 17.99 -7.30 3.06
N PHE A 136 16.81 -7.07 3.63
CA PHE A 136 16.24 -7.93 4.67
C PHE A 136 14.76 -8.22 4.40
N ARG A 137 14.32 -9.41 4.80
CA ARG A 137 12.89 -9.77 4.85
C ARG A 137 12.28 -9.71 6.24
N ASP A 138 13.12 -9.51 7.26
CA ASP A 138 12.69 -9.30 8.64
C ASP A 138 11.97 -7.95 8.77
N VAL A 139 10.67 -8.02 9.04
CA VAL A 139 9.76 -6.87 9.15
C VAL A 139 9.87 -6.15 10.50
N THR A 140 10.62 -6.68 11.46
CA THR A 140 10.85 -6.06 12.77
C THR A 140 11.98 -5.03 12.74
N ARG A 141 12.84 -5.09 11.71
CA ARG A 141 13.93 -4.14 11.52
C ARG A 141 13.41 -2.73 11.29
N LYS A 142 14.09 -1.77 11.91
CA LYS A 142 13.78 -0.34 11.77
C LYS A 142 14.14 0.22 10.40
N PHE A 143 15.08 -0.41 9.70
CA PHE A 143 15.50 -0.03 8.36
C PHE A 143 15.68 -1.29 7.51
N THR A 144 15.00 -1.33 6.37
CA THR A 144 15.00 -2.48 5.47
C THR A 144 14.82 -2.03 4.02
N TYR A 145 15.61 -2.58 3.12
CA TYR A 145 15.39 -2.55 1.67
C TYR A 145 14.95 -3.94 1.22
N ASN A 146 13.93 -4.06 0.37
CA ASN A 146 13.59 -5.32 -0.29
C ASN A 146 12.67 -5.11 -1.50
N THR A 147 12.43 -6.22 -2.21
CA THR A 147 11.41 -6.32 -3.26
C THR A 147 10.26 -7.18 -2.75
N ASN A 148 9.07 -6.57 -2.62
CA ASN A 148 7.83 -7.20 -2.15
C ASN A 148 7.94 -7.87 -0.76
N TYR A 149 7.25 -7.34 0.26
CA TYR A 149 7.29 -7.93 1.60
C TYR A 149 6.70 -9.35 1.65
N ASP A 150 5.77 -9.66 0.74
CA ASP A 150 5.04 -10.92 0.62
C ASP A 150 5.49 -11.77 -0.59
N LEU A 151 6.68 -11.53 -1.14
CA LEU A 151 7.19 -12.16 -2.38
C LEU A 151 6.95 -13.69 -2.47
N HIS A 152 7.23 -14.41 -1.39
CA HIS A 152 7.14 -15.86 -1.31
C HIS A 152 5.71 -16.39 -1.15
N LYS A 153 4.75 -15.53 -0.80
CA LYS A 153 3.33 -15.89 -0.58
C LYS A 153 2.42 -15.41 -1.71
N ALA A 154 2.69 -14.23 -2.24
CA ALA A 154 1.89 -13.65 -3.32
C ALA A 154 1.94 -14.53 -4.57
N SER A 155 0.83 -14.61 -5.31
CA SER A 155 0.78 -15.33 -6.58
C SER A 155 1.60 -14.64 -7.68
N THR A 156 1.70 -13.32 -7.64
CA THR A 156 2.49 -12.48 -8.55
C THR A 156 3.23 -11.41 -7.74
N ALA A 157 4.49 -11.14 -8.11
CA ALA A 157 5.30 -10.07 -7.54
C ALA A 157 4.98 -8.71 -8.19
N ASN A 158 5.05 -7.63 -7.41
CA ASN A 158 4.95 -6.28 -7.96
C ASN A 158 6.27 -5.84 -8.58
N TRP A 159 6.20 -5.09 -9.69
CA TRP A 159 7.35 -4.44 -10.33
C TRP A 159 7.81 -3.18 -9.57
N ARG A 160 8.36 -3.38 -8.37
CA ARG A 160 8.85 -2.31 -7.50
C ARG A 160 9.91 -2.79 -6.51
N ASP A 161 10.78 -1.88 -6.12
CA ASP A 161 11.61 -2.01 -4.93
C ASP A 161 11.09 -1.09 -3.82
N THR A 162 11.42 -1.39 -2.56
CA THR A 162 10.95 -0.60 -1.42
C THR A 162 12.05 -0.46 -0.38
N LEU A 163 12.32 0.78 -0.01
CA LEU A 163 13.02 1.11 1.22
C LEU A 163 11.99 1.47 2.31
N TYR A 164 12.15 0.89 3.49
CA TYR A 164 11.33 1.14 4.67
C TYR A 164 12.22 1.63 5.82
N CYS A 165 11.80 2.71 6.47
CA CYS A 165 12.47 3.26 7.65
C CYS A 165 11.45 3.71 8.70
N VAL A 166 11.67 3.34 9.96
CA VAL A 166 10.90 3.83 11.10
C VAL A 166 11.49 5.18 11.56
N MET A 167 10.78 6.27 11.25
CA MET A 167 11.28 7.64 11.44
C MET A 167 10.90 8.31 12.77
N ALA A 168 9.83 7.88 13.43
CA ALA A 168 9.31 8.56 14.63
C ALA A 168 9.46 7.69 15.90
N PRO A 169 9.93 8.25 17.03
CA PRO A 169 10.00 7.51 18.30
C PRO A 169 8.61 7.26 18.93
N ASN A 170 7.62 8.11 18.63
CA ASN A 170 6.26 8.07 19.20
C ASN A 170 5.18 8.30 18.11
N PRO A 171 4.56 7.27 17.53
CA PRO A 171 3.45 7.43 16.61
C PRO A 171 2.13 7.70 17.37
N PRO A 172 1.13 8.29 16.70
CA PRO A 172 -0.19 8.49 17.28
C PRO A 172 -0.82 7.15 17.67
N ARG A 173 -1.51 7.15 18.83
CA ARG A 173 -1.96 5.94 19.55
C ARG A 173 -2.78 4.95 18.71
N ASN A 174 -3.42 5.39 17.61
CA ASN A 174 -4.48 4.66 16.90
C ASN A 174 -4.35 4.73 15.36
N SER A 175 -3.20 4.40 14.78
CA SER A 175 -2.92 4.76 13.38
C SER A 175 -2.97 3.62 12.36
N ARG A 176 -3.30 2.38 12.75
CA ARG A 176 -3.70 1.33 11.78
C ARG A 176 -5.11 0.84 12.04
N GLY A 177 -5.83 0.57 10.95
CA GLY A 177 -7.20 0.07 11.00
C GLY A 177 -8.23 1.15 11.35
N LEU A 178 -8.12 2.36 10.76
CA LEU A 178 -9.10 3.42 10.96
C LEU A 178 -10.53 2.92 10.75
N GLN A 179 -10.78 2.21 9.66
CA GLN A 179 -12.09 1.60 9.39
C GLN A 179 -12.59 0.69 10.52
N LEU A 180 -11.70 -0.09 11.15
CA LEU A 180 -12.06 -0.97 12.28
C LEU A 180 -12.44 -0.14 13.51
N ILE A 181 -11.59 0.82 13.91
CA ILE A 181 -11.84 1.61 15.13
C ILE A 181 -13.01 2.58 14.96
N THR A 182 -13.31 3.01 13.73
CA THR A 182 -14.45 3.88 13.45
C THR A 182 -15.74 3.11 13.18
N ASN A 183 -15.74 1.78 13.30
CA ASN A 183 -16.91 0.94 13.04
C ASN A 183 -17.48 1.18 11.61
N ASP A 184 -16.68 1.01 10.56
CA ASP A 184 -16.99 1.31 9.15
C ASP A 184 -17.43 2.75 8.82
N LYS A 185 -17.36 3.70 9.77
CA LYS A 185 -17.62 5.11 9.46
C LYS A 185 -16.62 5.66 8.44
N PHE A 186 -15.32 5.36 8.60
CA PHE A 186 -14.31 5.70 7.59
C PHE A 186 -14.01 4.52 6.68
N ASN A 187 -13.84 4.82 5.39
CA ASN A 187 -13.63 3.82 4.36
C ASN A 187 -12.14 3.57 4.09
N SER A 188 -11.70 2.31 4.16
CA SER A 188 -10.39 1.89 3.65
C SER A 188 -10.55 1.32 2.23
N VAL A 189 -10.21 2.12 1.22
CA VAL A 189 -10.43 1.76 -0.18
C VAL A 189 -9.28 0.99 -0.83
N LEU A 190 -9.62 0.13 -1.79
CA LEU A 190 -8.66 -0.55 -2.65
C LEU A 190 -8.03 0.45 -3.63
N HIS A 191 -6.71 0.47 -3.68
CA HIS A 191 -5.94 1.28 -4.63
C HIS A 191 -4.80 0.43 -5.22
N ARG A 192 -4.38 0.78 -6.43
CA ARG A 192 -3.28 0.11 -7.14
C ARG A 192 -2.37 1.13 -7.82
N VAL A 193 -1.12 0.72 -8.06
CA VAL A 193 -0.16 1.50 -8.84
C VAL A 193 0.12 0.75 -10.14
N LEU A 194 -0.05 1.45 -11.27
CA LEU A 194 0.25 0.89 -12.58
C LEU A 194 1.72 1.12 -12.93
N ALA A 195 2.39 0.07 -13.41
CA ALA A 195 3.66 0.22 -14.09
C ALA A 195 3.44 0.91 -15.45
N LYS A 196 4.35 1.80 -15.82
CA LYS A 196 4.33 2.51 -17.12
C LYS A 196 5.68 2.33 -17.80
N ASN A 197 5.70 2.41 -19.12
CA ASN A 197 6.90 2.30 -19.96
C ASN A 197 7.59 3.65 -20.25
N VAL A 198 7.34 4.68 -19.42
CA VAL A 198 7.85 6.04 -19.62
C VAL A 198 9.12 6.35 -18.80
N GLY A 199 9.50 5.45 -17.89
CA GLY A 199 10.65 5.61 -17.02
C GLY A 199 10.37 5.20 -15.57
N PRO A 200 11.42 5.17 -14.70
CA PRO A 200 11.26 4.87 -13.30
C PRO A 200 10.43 5.96 -12.60
N ARG A 201 9.63 5.57 -11.61
CA ARG A 201 8.85 6.47 -10.77
C ARG A 201 9.20 6.23 -9.31
N ILE A 202 9.41 7.32 -8.58
CA ILE A 202 9.61 7.31 -7.13
C ILE A 202 8.33 7.80 -6.45
N SER A 203 8.03 7.21 -5.30
CA SER A 203 6.98 7.67 -4.39
C SER A 203 7.44 7.43 -2.97
N VAL A 204 7.08 8.35 -2.06
CA VAL A 204 7.33 8.20 -0.64
C VAL A 204 6.00 8.22 0.09
N ALA A 205 5.75 7.17 0.87
CA ALA A 205 4.53 7.03 1.65
C ALA A 205 4.90 7.01 3.15
N SER A 206 4.37 7.98 3.90
CA SER A 206 4.47 7.98 5.37
C SER A 206 3.26 7.27 5.95
N LEU A 207 3.51 6.14 6.60
CA LEU A 207 2.46 5.33 7.20
C LEU A 207 2.49 5.53 8.70
N PHE A 208 1.56 6.33 9.20
CA PHE A 208 1.26 6.41 10.63
C PHE A 208 0.68 5.06 11.03
N ARG A 209 1.32 4.35 11.96
CA ARG A 209 0.97 2.97 12.31
C ARG A 209 1.03 2.74 13.81
N MET A 210 0.22 1.80 14.30
CA MET A 210 0.41 1.22 15.64
C MET A 210 1.87 0.78 15.79
N GLN A 211 2.61 1.35 16.75
CA GLN A 211 4.03 1.02 16.93
C GLN A 211 4.20 -0.40 17.43
N PHE A 212 5.28 -1.08 17.08
CA PHE A 212 5.74 -2.24 17.85
C PHE A 212 6.51 -1.74 19.08
N GLN A 213 5.83 -1.04 19.99
CA GLN A 213 6.40 -0.74 21.30
C GLN A 213 6.35 -2.00 22.15
N GLU A 214 7.44 -2.28 22.82
CA GLU A 214 7.56 -3.35 23.81
C GLU A 214 6.51 -3.16 24.92
N GLY A 215 5.82 -4.23 25.31
CA GLY A 215 4.77 -4.19 26.34
C GLY A 215 3.39 -3.75 25.83
N SER A 216 3.23 -3.59 24.52
CA SER A 216 1.98 -3.14 23.91
C SER A 216 1.28 -4.24 23.09
N GLU A 217 1.78 -5.48 23.15
CA GLU A 217 1.36 -6.66 22.40
C GLU A 217 -0.11 -7.03 22.67
N SER A 218 -0.52 -6.97 23.94
CA SER A 218 -1.85 -7.33 24.42
C SER A 218 -2.90 -6.23 24.25
N ARG A 219 -2.49 -5.01 23.82
CA ARG A 219 -3.42 -3.90 23.62
C ARG A 219 -4.47 -4.30 22.59
N LEU A 220 -5.73 -4.22 22.99
CA LEU A 220 -6.88 -4.50 22.15
C LEU A 220 -7.21 -3.26 21.30
N TYR A 221 -7.59 -3.50 20.06
CA TYR A 221 -8.03 -2.47 19.12
C TYR A 221 -9.42 -2.85 18.61
N GLY A 222 -10.40 -1.98 18.82
CA GLY A 222 -11.80 -2.23 18.51
C GLY A 222 -12.54 -0.93 18.20
N PRO A 223 -13.84 -1.03 17.87
CA PRO A 223 -14.70 0.14 17.69
C PRO A 223 -14.63 1.10 18.88
N ILE A 224 -14.42 2.39 18.61
CA ILE A 224 -14.43 3.49 19.57
C ILE A 224 -15.79 3.52 20.26
N LYS A 225 -15.83 3.46 21.59
CA LYS A 225 -17.06 3.27 22.37
C LYS A 225 -18.03 4.44 22.18
N GLU A 226 -17.52 5.64 22.02
CA GLU A 226 -18.26 6.89 21.79
C GLU A 226 -18.93 6.92 20.40
N LEU A 227 -18.57 6.02 19.49
CA LEU A 227 -19.23 5.89 18.18
C LEU A 227 -20.30 4.80 18.16
N LEU A 228 -20.47 4.04 19.26
CA LEU A 228 -21.43 2.94 19.34
C LEU A 228 -22.76 3.41 19.95
N SER A 229 -23.86 2.86 19.46
CA SER A 229 -25.21 3.03 20.02
C SER A 229 -26.05 1.78 19.76
N GLU A 230 -27.31 1.77 20.18
CA GLU A 230 -28.25 0.68 19.84
C GLU A 230 -28.46 0.60 18.32
N GLU A 231 -28.48 1.73 17.63
CA GLU A 231 -28.61 1.83 16.17
C GLU A 231 -27.28 1.59 15.43
N ASN A 232 -26.14 1.74 16.10
CA ASN A 232 -24.82 1.47 15.57
C ASN A 232 -24.02 0.51 16.48
N PRO A 233 -24.42 -0.78 16.55
CA PRO A 233 -23.73 -1.76 17.37
C PRO A 233 -22.31 -2.04 16.84
N PRO A 234 -21.42 -2.60 17.67
CA PRO A 234 -20.07 -2.96 17.22
C PRO A 234 -20.14 -3.98 16.08
N MET A 235 -19.45 -3.70 14.98
CA MET A 235 -19.33 -4.61 13.82
C MET A 235 -18.06 -5.45 13.86
N TYR A 236 -17.10 -5.07 14.70
CA TYR A 236 -15.79 -5.69 14.79
C TYR A 236 -15.52 -6.16 16.22
N ARG A 237 -14.87 -7.33 16.34
CA ARG A 237 -14.26 -7.76 17.60
C ARG A 237 -13.01 -6.94 17.89
N GLU A 238 -12.48 -7.06 19.10
CA GLU A 238 -11.30 -6.32 19.54
C GLU A 238 -10.04 -7.21 19.52
N PRO A 239 -9.35 -7.38 18.37
CA PRO A 239 -8.11 -8.14 18.34
C PRO A 239 -7.00 -7.45 19.14
N SER A 240 -6.07 -8.26 19.66
CA SER A 240 -4.78 -7.74 20.12
C SER A 240 -3.97 -7.22 18.94
N ARG A 241 -3.00 -6.33 19.20
CA ARG A 241 -2.06 -5.86 18.17
C ARG A 241 -1.35 -7.03 17.47
N ASN A 242 -0.86 -8.00 18.25
CA ASN A 242 -0.12 -9.14 17.71
C ASN A 242 -0.98 -9.98 16.79
N GLU A 243 -2.23 -10.21 17.19
CA GLU A 243 -3.19 -10.91 16.35
C GLU A 243 -3.46 -10.16 15.04
N TYR A 244 -3.70 -8.84 15.11
CA TYR A 244 -3.93 -8.02 13.93
C TYR A 244 -2.75 -8.06 12.96
N VAL A 245 -1.53 -7.93 13.49
CA VAL A 245 -0.30 -7.95 12.69
C VAL A 245 -0.02 -9.34 12.11
N ALA A 246 -0.19 -10.39 12.92
CA ALA A 246 0.02 -11.77 12.48
C ALA A 246 -0.93 -12.10 11.32
N TYR A 247 -2.21 -11.72 11.42
CA TYR A 247 -3.17 -11.92 10.35
C TYR A 247 -2.84 -11.11 9.09
N LEU A 248 -2.43 -9.85 9.22
CA LEU A 248 -2.01 -9.03 8.09
C LEU A 248 -0.87 -9.68 7.29
N TYR A 249 0.17 -10.16 7.98
CA TYR A 249 1.33 -10.78 7.32
C TYR A 249 1.07 -12.22 6.89
N SER A 250 0.11 -12.93 7.51
CA SER A 250 -0.29 -14.26 7.06
C SER A 250 -1.12 -14.19 5.78
N LYS A 251 -2.06 -13.24 5.70
CA LYS A 251 -2.95 -13.03 4.55
C LYS A 251 -2.23 -12.51 3.30
N GLY A 252 -1.32 -11.54 3.45
CA GLY A 252 -0.66 -10.89 2.30
C GLY A 252 -1.59 -9.96 1.50
N LEU A 253 -1.18 -9.58 0.28
CA LEU A 253 -1.98 -8.73 -0.61
C LEU A 253 -2.71 -9.58 -1.67
N ASP A 254 -3.97 -9.93 -1.41
CA ASP A 254 -4.80 -10.74 -2.31
C ASP A 254 -5.95 -9.95 -2.98
N GLY A 255 -5.98 -8.63 -2.79
CA GLY A 255 -7.03 -7.75 -3.33
C GLY A 255 -8.34 -7.75 -2.53
N THR A 256 -8.41 -8.47 -1.40
CA THR A 256 -9.60 -8.47 -0.52
C THR A 256 -9.33 -7.68 0.76
N SER A 257 -10.38 -7.07 1.34
CA SER A 257 -10.24 -6.26 2.56
C SER A 257 -9.68 -7.07 3.73
N LEU A 258 -8.74 -6.52 4.48
CA LEU A 258 -8.23 -7.12 5.72
C LEU A 258 -9.34 -7.33 6.76
N LEU A 259 -10.40 -6.54 6.69
CA LEU A 259 -11.47 -6.52 7.68
C LEU A 259 -12.65 -7.42 7.30
N SER A 260 -12.76 -7.90 6.06
CA SER A 260 -14.05 -8.41 5.55
C SER A 260 -14.56 -9.70 6.18
N GLN A 261 -13.74 -10.48 6.91
CA GLN A 261 -14.19 -11.75 7.49
C GLN A 261 -13.57 -12.09 8.86
N TYR A 262 -12.28 -11.83 9.06
CA TYR A 262 -11.58 -12.32 10.27
C TYR A 262 -11.85 -11.51 11.55
N PHE A 263 -12.16 -10.22 11.39
CA PHE A 263 -12.43 -9.32 12.52
C PHE A 263 -13.90 -8.92 12.65
N LYS A 264 -14.73 -9.17 11.63
CA LYS A 264 -16.17 -8.88 11.71
C LYS A 264 -16.84 -9.83 12.69
N LEU A 265 -17.72 -9.29 13.53
CA LEU A 265 -18.62 -10.09 14.33
C LEU A 265 -19.63 -10.75 13.38
N GLN A 266 -19.81 -12.06 13.52
CA GLN A 266 -20.87 -12.77 12.81
C GLN A 266 -22.21 -12.32 13.40
N LYS A 267 -23.15 -11.96 12.53
CA LYS A 267 -24.55 -11.69 12.90
C LYS A 267 -25.31 -12.99 12.96
#